data_AF-A0A918BBT3-F1
#
_entry.id   AF-A0A918BBT3-F1
#
_cell.length_a   1.000
_cell.length_b   1.000
_cell.length_c   1.000
_cell.angle_alpha   90.00
_cell.angle_beta   90.00
_cell.angle_gamma   90.00
#
_symmetry.space_group_name_H-M   'P 1'
#
loop_
_entity.id
_entity.type
_entity.pdbx_description
1 polymer ?
#
loop_
_entity_poly.entity_id
_entity_poly.type
_entity_poly.pdbx_seq_one_letter_code
_entity_poly.pdbx_strand_id
1 'polypeptide(L)'
;MAKYEPPEEAEEVSKELAEDSSIRLVGPRAEMAVVIQVLAEQGLGRNAIARRMNVPNTTVTEIAQVIGVNFDRSQTEQALKARLTDLKVKNMAVAEGLSEDLTHARIKLRMANNNRDLAFAAKTISDLARAVHNLTPGVTEEDKLEEARDFLLEFNDNLRAARDQFETRTGLDMGSDEATRISRRELGLDGNNDEP
;
A
#
# COMPACT_ATOMS: atom_id res chain seq x y z
N MET A 1 -47.02 -8.20 -68.34
CA MET A 1 -46.15 -7.57 -67.34
C MET A 1 -44.90 -8.43 -67.22
N ALA A 2 -43.78 -7.98 -67.76
CA ALA A 2 -42.52 -8.73 -67.76
C ALA A 2 -41.91 -8.74 -66.35
N LYS A 3 -41.45 -9.91 -65.89
CA LYS A 3 -40.72 -10.07 -64.63
C LYS A 3 -39.35 -9.42 -64.77
N TYR A 4 -39.01 -8.53 -63.84
CA TYR A 4 -37.68 -7.94 -63.73
C TYR A 4 -36.82 -8.88 -62.87
N GLU A 5 -35.89 -9.58 -63.50
CA GLU A 5 -34.84 -10.36 -62.84
C GLU A 5 -33.63 -9.43 -62.66
N PRO A 6 -33.21 -9.14 -61.42
CA PRO A 6 -32.06 -8.27 -61.18
C PRO A 6 -30.75 -8.95 -61.63
N PRO A 7 -29.75 -8.17 -62.10
CA PRO A 7 -28.48 -8.72 -62.59
C PRO A 7 -27.65 -9.36 -61.46
N GLU A 8 -27.02 -10.52 -61.75
CA GLU A 8 -26.23 -11.35 -60.81
C GLU A 8 -25.13 -10.56 -60.06
N GLU A 9 -24.62 -9.47 -60.63
CA GLU A 9 -23.61 -8.61 -60.01
C GLU A 9 -24.09 -7.94 -58.70
N ALA A 10 -25.41 -7.75 -58.51
CA ALA A 10 -25.96 -7.20 -57.27
C ALA A 10 -25.94 -8.21 -56.11
N GLU A 11 -25.97 -9.53 -56.40
CA GLU A 11 -25.84 -10.57 -55.37
C GLU A 11 -24.39 -10.74 -54.91
N GLU A 12 -23.40 -10.58 -55.80
CA GLU A 12 -21.98 -10.68 -55.44
C GLU A 12 -21.51 -9.50 -54.58
N VAL A 13 -21.91 -8.27 -54.90
CA VAL A 13 -21.60 -7.11 -54.05
C VAL A 13 -22.25 -7.22 -52.66
N SER A 14 -23.44 -7.83 -52.60
CA SER A 14 -24.12 -8.12 -51.33
C SER A 14 -23.44 -9.23 -50.52
N LYS A 15 -22.74 -10.15 -51.20
CA LYS A 15 -21.96 -11.23 -50.59
C LYS A 15 -20.59 -10.75 -50.09
N GLU A 16 -19.90 -9.89 -50.85
CA GLU A 16 -18.64 -9.29 -50.41
C GLU A 16 -18.84 -8.35 -49.21
N LEU A 17 -19.94 -7.59 -49.17
CA LEU A 17 -20.31 -6.78 -47.99
C LEU A 17 -20.73 -7.63 -46.78
N ALA A 18 -21.10 -8.90 -46.98
CA ALA A 18 -21.41 -9.84 -45.90
C ALA A 18 -20.15 -10.55 -45.37
N GLU A 19 -19.09 -10.66 -46.17
CA GLU A 19 -17.80 -11.24 -45.75
C GLU A 19 -16.91 -10.25 -44.98
N ASP A 20 -17.16 -8.94 -45.09
CA ASP A 20 -16.55 -7.92 -44.22
C ASP A 20 -17.26 -7.77 -42.85
N SER A 21 -18.13 -8.72 -42.50
CA SER A 21 -18.64 -8.90 -41.12
C SER A 21 -17.57 -9.42 -40.16
N SER A 22 -16.32 -9.54 -40.63
CA SER A 22 -15.14 -9.80 -39.82
C SER A 22 -14.70 -8.62 -38.93
N ILE A 23 -15.44 -7.50 -38.93
CA ILE A 23 -15.48 -6.58 -37.78
C ILE A 23 -16.07 -7.37 -36.60
N ARG A 24 -15.22 -8.21 -36.02
CA ARG A 24 -15.49 -9.00 -34.83
C ARG A 24 -16.05 -8.02 -33.82
N LEU A 25 -17.33 -8.18 -33.49
CA LEU A 25 -17.91 -7.66 -32.25
C LEU A 25 -17.08 -8.27 -31.13
N VAL A 26 -16.02 -7.55 -30.78
CA VAL A 26 -15.21 -7.77 -29.60
C VAL A 26 -16.21 -7.70 -28.46
N GLY A 27 -16.53 -8.85 -27.85
CA GLY A 27 -17.59 -8.90 -26.83
C GLY A 27 -17.36 -7.84 -25.74
N PRO A 28 -18.40 -7.45 -24.97
CA PRO A 28 -18.37 -6.29 -24.07
C PRO A 28 -17.15 -6.25 -23.12
N ARG A 29 -16.54 -7.41 -22.83
CA ARG A 29 -15.30 -7.52 -22.04
C ARG A 29 -14.05 -6.97 -22.72
N ALA A 30 -13.91 -7.11 -24.04
CA ALA A 30 -12.68 -6.72 -24.73
C ALA A 30 -12.71 -5.27 -25.24
N GLU A 31 -13.89 -4.68 -25.48
CA GLU A 31 -14.02 -3.21 -25.56
C GLU A 31 -13.65 -2.56 -24.21
N MET A 32 -14.17 -3.09 -23.10
CA MET A 32 -13.80 -2.63 -21.76
C MET A 32 -12.30 -2.81 -21.49
N ALA A 33 -11.68 -3.87 -21.99
CA ALA A 33 -10.25 -4.11 -21.83
C ALA A 33 -9.40 -3.00 -22.49
N VAL A 34 -9.75 -2.61 -23.72
CA VAL A 34 -9.10 -1.51 -24.44
C VAL A 34 -9.27 -0.19 -23.68
N VAL A 35 -10.47 0.10 -23.20
CA VAL A 35 -10.73 1.33 -22.44
C VAL A 35 -9.96 1.34 -21.11
N ILE A 36 -9.92 0.21 -20.39
CA ILE A 36 -9.15 0.09 -19.14
C ILE A 36 -7.66 0.29 -19.41
N GLN A 37 -7.13 -0.25 -20.51
CA GLN A 37 -5.72 -0.06 -20.89
C GLN A 37 -5.40 1.41 -21.18
N VAL A 38 -6.19 2.08 -22.03
CA VAL A 38 -5.99 3.49 -22.37
C VAL A 38 -6.08 4.39 -21.12
N LEU A 39 -7.02 4.11 -20.21
CA LEU A 39 -7.15 4.89 -18.98
C LEU A 39 -5.99 4.61 -18.00
N ALA A 40 -5.47 3.38 -17.96
CA ALA A 40 -4.30 3.06 -17.16
C ALA A 40 -3.02 3.75 -17.69
N GLU A 41 -2.85 3.83 -19.02
CA GLU A 41 -1.76 4.57 -19.67
C GLU A 41 -1.83 6.08 -19.38
N GLN A 42 -3.04 6.62 -19.18
CA GLN A 42 -3.28 7.99 -18.72
C GLN A 42 -2.99 8.19 -17.21
N GLY A 43 -2.54 7.16 -16.50
CA GLY A 43 -2.20 7.21 -15.08
C GLY A 43 -3.42 7.15 -14.13
N LEU A 44 -4.61 6.78 -14.63
CA LEU A 44 -5.78 6.63 -13.76
C LEU A 44 -5.71 5.32 -12.99
N GLY A 45 -5.78 5.41 -11.66
CA GLY A 45 -5.85 4.23 -10.80
C GLY A 45 -7.18 3.48 -10.93
N ARG A 46 -7.16 2.19 -10.56
CA ARG A 46 -8.32 1.26 -10.62
C ARG A 46 -9.66 1.89 -10.19
N ASN A 47 -9.68 2.56 -9.04
CA ASN A 47 -10.92 3.12 -8.48
C ASN A 47 -11.45 4.31 -9.31
N ALA A 48 -10.57 5.08 -9.96
CA ALA A 48 -10.97 6.17 -10.84
C ALA A 48 -11.58 5.63 -12.13
N ILE A 49 -11.00 4.56 -12.68
CA ILE A 49 -11.52 3.85 -13.85
C ILE A 49 -12.92 3.26 -13.57
N ALA A 50 -13.08 2.59 -12.42
CA ALA A 50 -14.36 2.03 -12.00
C ALA A 50 -15.48 3.08 -11.90
N ARG A 51 -15.19 4.26 -11.31
CA ARG A 51 -16.16 5.36 -11.24
C ARG A 51 -16.51 5.93 -12.61
N ARG A 52 -15.52 6.04 -13.50
CA ARG A 52 -15.70 6.63 -14.83
C ARG A 52 -16.49 5.72 -15.77
N MET A 53 -16.31 4.41 -15.65
CA MET A 53 -17.04 3.43 -16.45
C MET A 53 -18.34 2.93 -15.78
N ASN A 54 -18.61 3.36 -14.53
CA ASN A 54 -19.72 2.86 -13.71
C ASN A 54 -19.72 1.32 -13.56
N VAL A 55 -18.54 0.75 -13.29
CA VAL A 55 -18.32 -0.70 -13.18
C VAL A 55 -17.72 -1.03 -11.81
N PRO A 56 -18.05 -2.19 -11.20
CA PRO A 56 -17.43 -2.62 -9.95
C PRO A 56 -15.90 -2.73 -10.04
N ASN A 57 -15.21 -2.38 -8.94
CA ASN A 57 -13.75 -2.47 -8.85
C ASN A 57 -13.20 -3.89 -9.10
N THR A 58 -13.98 -4.92 -8.76
CA THR A 58 -13.64 -6.34 -8.99
C THR A 58 -13.51 -6.63 -10.48
N THR A 59 -14.49 -6.21 -11.28
CA THR A 59 -14.49 -6.38 -12.73
C THR A 59 -13.33 -5.64 -13.41
N VAL A 60 -12.97 -4.44 -12.95
CA VAL A 60 -11.78 -3.73 -13.45
C VAL A 60 -10.49 -4.48 -13.11
N THR A 61 -10.42 -5.11 -11.93
CA THR A 61 -9.26 -5.91 -11.52
C THR A 61 -9.12 -7.18 -12.35
N GLU A 62 -10.23 -7.91 -12.54
CA GLU A 62 -10.27 -9.14 -13.34
C GLU A 62 -9.85 -8.87 -14.80
N ILE A 63 -10.39 -7.80 -15.40
CA ILE A 63 -10.03 -7.44 -16.78
C ILE A 63 -8.57 -6.98 -16.86
N ALA A 64 -8.09 -6.18 -15.90
CA ALA A 64 -6.71 -5.74 -15.84
C ALA A 64 -5.71 -6.90 -15.71
N GLN A 65 -6.06 -7.95 -14.96
CA GLN A 65 -5.27 -9.18 -14.86
C GLN A 65 -5.18 -9.92 -16.20
N VAL A 66 -6.28 -9.97 -16.95
CA VAL A 66 -6.32 -10.63 -18.28
C VAL A 66 -5.45 -9.88 -19.30
N ILE A 67 -5.37 -8.54 -19.23
CA ILE A 67 -4.53 -7.72 -20.12
C ILE A 67 -3.11 -7.46 -19.59
N GLY A 68 -2.77 -7.95 -18.40
CA GLY A 68 -1.44 -7.76 -17.79
C GLY A 68 -1.14 -6.34 -17.29
N VAL A 69 -2.16 -5.50 -17.10
CA VAL A 69 -1.99 -4.15 -16.54
C VAL A 69 -1.98 -4.25 -15.02
N ASN A 70 -0.85 -3.92 -14.40
CA ASN A 70 -0.74 -3.86 -12.94
C ASN A 70 -1.00 -2.43 -12.44
N PHE A 71 -1.97 -2.26 -11.55
CA PHE A 71 -2.20 -0.98 -10.89
C PHE A 71 -1.24 -0.86 -9.71
N ASP A 72 -0.22 -0.02 -9.86
CA ASP A 72 0.79 0.23 -8.84
C ASP A 72 0.14 0.78 -7.57
N ARG A 73 0.17 -0.03 -6.50
CA ARG A 73 -0.31 0.37 -5.16
C ARG A 73 0.74 1.14 -4.37
N SER A 74 2.00 1.09 -4.80
CA SER A 74 3.11 1.71 -4.07
C SER A 74 2.95 3.23 -3.99
N GLN A 75 2.49 3.88 -5.06
CA GLN A 75 2.24 5.33 -5.06
C GLN A 75 1.13 5.73 -4.09
N THR A 76 0.07 4.92 -3.98
CA THR A 76 -1.01 5.18 -3.01
C THR A 76 -0.57 4.94 -1.57
N GLU A 77 0.24 3.91 -1.33
CA GLU A 77 0.79 3.62 0.00
C GLU A 77 1.79 4.69 0.45
N GLN A 78 2.65 5.17 -0.44
CA GLN A 78 3.56 6.28 -0.18
C GLN A 78 2.80 7.58 0.10
N ALA A 79 1.77 7.90 -0.68
CA ALA A 79 0.93 9.08 -0.45
C ALA A 79 0.16 8.99 0.88
N LEU A 80 -0.33 7.79 1.25
CA LEU A 80 -0.97 7.56 2.54
C LEU A 80 0.02 7.68 3.69
N LYS A 81 1.23 7.12 3.55
CA LYS A 81 2.30 7.22 4.55
C LYS A 81 2.71 8.68 4.78
N ALA A 82 2.92 9.43 3.71
CA ALA A 82 3.22 10.87 3.78
C ALA A 82 2.09 11.65 4.46
N ARG A 83 0.83 11.33 4.15
CA ARG A 83 -0.32 11.98 4.78
C ARG A 83 -0.44 11.63 6.27
N LEU A 84 -0.12 10.40 6.66
CA LEU A 84 -0.09 9.99 8.06
C LEU A 84 1.02 10.71 8.83
N THR A 85 2.21 10.88 8.23
CA THR A 85 3.29 11.65 8.85
C THR A 85 2.90 13.11 9.03
N ASP A 86 2.27 13.73 8.03
CA ASP A 86 1.77 15.11 8.13
C ASP A 86 0.71 15.26 9.22
N LEU A 87 -0.19 14.28 9.34
CA LEU A 87 -1.22 14.27 10.37
C LEU A 87 -0.60 14.12 11.77
N LYS A 88 0.41 13.25 11.93
CA LYS A 88 1.15 13.12 13.18
C LYS A 88 1.83 14.44 13.57
N VAL A 89 2.48 15.12 12.62
CA VAL A 89 3.09 16.45 12.87
C VAL A 89 2.07 17.48 13.31
N LYS A 90 0.91 17.53 12.65
CA LYS A 90 -0.18 18.44 13.06
C LYS A 90 -0.71 18.12 14.45
N ASN A 91 -0.89 16.84 14.78
CA ASN A 91 -1.35 16.43 16.11
C ASN A 91 -0.35 16.80 17.20
N MET A 92 0.96 16.66 16.93
CA MET A 92 2.01 17.10 17.86
C MET A 92 1.95 18.61 18.11
N ALA A 93 1.77 19.42 17.06
CA ALA A 93 1.62 20.88 17.20
C ALA A 93 0.39 21.27 18.03
N VAL A 94 -0.73 20.55 17.86
CA VAL A 94 -1.93 20.76 18.69
C VAL A 94 -1.68 20.35 20.14
N ALA A 95 -1.00 19.23 20.37
CA ALA A 95 -0.64 18.77 21.72
C ALA A 95 0.28 19.75 22.45
N GLU A 96 1.20 20.40 21.73
CA GLU A 96 2.07 21.46 22.27
C GLU A 96 1.23 22.67 22.73
N GLY A 97 0.33 23.18 21.90
CA GLY A 97 -0.56 24.30 22.28
C GLY A 97 -1.44 23.97 23.49
N LEU A 98 -1.98 22.75 23.55
CA LEU A 98 -2.75 22.29 24.72
C LEU A 98 -1.89 22.17 25.99
N SER A 99 -0.60 21.86 25.84
CA SER A 99 0.34 21.83 26.97
C SER A 99 0.60 23.23 27.51
N GLU A 100 0.69 24.24 26.64
CA GLU A 100 0.75 25.65 27.04
C GLU A 100 -0.54 26.07 27.76
N ASP A 101 -1.71 25.72 27.24
CA ASP A 101 -3.01 25.98 27.90
C ASP A 101 -3.09 25.35 29.29
N LEU A 102 -2.51 24.16 29.47
CA LEU A 102 -2.43 23.49 30.76
C LEU A 102 -1.61 24.32 31.76
N THR A 103 -0.51 24.94 31.33
CA THR A 103 0.25 25.85 32.20
C THR A 103 -0.58 27.06 32.62
N HIS A 104 -1.34 27.65 31.70
CA HIS A 104 -2.26 28.76 31.99
C HIS A 104 -3.37 28.36 32.95
N ALA A 105 -3.99 27.18 32.76
CA ALA A 105 -5.00 26.65 33.65
C ALA A 105 -4.44 26.40 35.06
N ARG A 106 -3.18 25.95 35.16
CA ARG A 106 -2.49 25.77 36.44
C ARG A 106 -2.21 27.10 37.15
N ILE A 107 -1.88 28.17 36.42
CA ILE A 107 -1.76 29.52 36.99
C ILE A 107 -3.12 29.98 37.53
N LYS A 108 -4.20 29.82 36.76
CA LYS A 108 -5.57 30.15 37.20
C LYS A 108 -5.98 29.37 38.45
N LEU A 109 -5.64 28.08 38.54
CA LEU A 109 -5.89 27.27 39.73
C LEU A 109 -5.21 27.85 40.98
N ARG A 110 -3.95 28.30 40.84
CA ARG A 110 -3.18 28.89 41.96
C ARG A 110 -3.71 30.26 42.39
N MET A 111 -4.30 31.02 41.46
CA MET A 111 -4.85 32.35 41.72
C MET A 111 -6.33 32.32 42.12
N ALA A 112 -6.96 31.15 42.19
CA ALA A 112 -8.36 31.01 42.51
C ALA A 112 -8.62 31.41 43.97
N ASN A 113 -9.47 32.42 44.17
CA ASN A 113 -9.83 32.94 45.50
C ASN A 113 -11.14 32.37 46.04
N ASN A 114 -11.83 31.53 45.27
CA ASN A 114 -13.08 30.88 45.68
C ASN A 114 -13.11 29.42 45.20
N ASN A 115 -13.92 28.60 45.89
CA ASN A 115 -14.00 27.15 45.64
C ASN A 115 -14.56 26.81 44.25
N ARG A 116 -15.40 27.69 43.70
CA ARG A 116 -16.01 27.50 42.39
C ARG A 116 -14.93 27.58 41.28
N ASP A 117 -14.15 28.64 41.28
CA ASP A 117 -13.08 28.88 40.31
C ASP A 117 -11.97 27.83 40.44
N LEU A 118 -11.69 27.38 41.67
CA LEU A 118 -10.78 26.27 41.93
C LEU A 118 -11.28 24.97 41.28
N ALA A 119 -12.56 24.63 41.45
CA ALA A 119 -13.16 23.43 40.84
C ALA A 119 -13.18 23.53 39.31
N PHE A 120 -13.50 24.69 38.75
CA PHE A 120 -13.44 24.92 37.30
C PHE A 120 -12.03 24.74 36.76
N ALA A 121 -11.02 25.39 37.37
CA ALA A 121 -9.64 25.28 36.92
C ALA A 121 -9.10 23.84 37.04
N ALA A 122 -9.42 23.12 38.12
CA ALA A 122 -9.04 21.73 38.29
C ALA A 122 -9.65 20.82 37.21
N LYS A 123 -10.93 21.04 36.87
CA LYS A 123 -11.58 20.32 35.78
C LYS A 123 -10.94 20.63 34.43
N THR A 124 -10.70 21.90 34.13
CA THR A 124 -10.02 22.31 32.89
C THR A 124 -8.66 21.64 32.75
N ILE A 125 -7.87 21.57 33.82
CA ILE A 125 -6.59 20.86 33.81
C ILE A 125 -6.78 19.37 33.50
N SER A 126 -7.76 18.71 34.12
CA SER A 126 -8.03 17.29 33.87
C SER A 126 -8.46 17.02 32.43
N ASP A 127 -9.33 17.86 31.87
CA ASP A 127 -9.81 17.73 30.49
C ASP A 127 -8.69 17.99 29.49
N LEU A 128 -7.87 19.04 29.70
CA LEU A 128 -6.71 19.35 28.85
C LEU A 128 -5.64 18.25 28.94
N ALA A 129 -5.32 17.76 30.13
CA ALA A 129 -4.33 16.68 30.30
C ALA A 129 -4.75 15.41 29.55
N ARG A 130 -6.05 15.08 29.58
CA ARG A 130 -6.60 13.93 28.84
C ARG A 130 -6.54 14.16 27.33
N ALA A 131 -6.87 15.37 26.87
CA ALA A 131 -6.78 15.73 25.45
C ALA A 131 -5.33 15.63 24.94
N VAL A 132 -4.36 16.15 25.69
CA VAL A 132 -2.93 16.03 25.38
C VAL A 132 -2.51 14.57 25.30
N HIS A 133 -2.85 13.75 26.30
CA HIS A 133 -2.51 12.32 26.31
C HIS A 133 -3.07 11.56 25.11
N ASN A 134 -4.26 11.93 24.63
CA ASN A 134 -4.86 11.27 23.46
C ASN A 134 -4.25 11.74 22.13
N LEU A 135 -3.70 12.95 22.07
CA LEU A 135 -3.13 13.55 20.87
C LEU A 135 -1.64 13.29 20.72
N THR A 136 -0.91 13.18 21.84
CA THR A 136 0.45 12.67 21.85
C THR A 136 0.37 11.19 21.50
N PRO A 137 0.87 10.77 20.32
CA PRO A 137 0.94 9.36 20.01
C PRO A 137 1.97 8.75 20.96
N GLY A 138 1.49 8.13 22.04
CA GLY A 138 2.31 7.19 22.79
C GLY A 138 2.64 6.04 21.86
N VAL A 139 3.84 5.48 21.98
CA VAL A 139 4.20 4.22 21.32
C VAL A 139 3.21 3.18 21.81
N THR A 140 2.19 2.89 21.00
CA THR A 140 1.22 1.85 21.34
C THR A 140 1.90 0.50 21.20
N GLU A 141 1.39 -0.54 21.87
CA GLU A 141 1.88 -1.90 21.63
C GLU A 141 1.75 -2.30 20.15
N GLU A 142 0.77 -1.72 19.45
CA GLU A 142 0.57 -1.91 18.01
C GLU A 142 1.71 -1.29 17.18
N ASP A 143 2.19 -0.08 17.54
CA ASP A 143 3.36 0.53 16.90
C ASP A 143 4.64 -0.29 17.13
N LYS A 144 4.81 -0.87 18.33
CA LYS A 144 5.96 -1.75 18.64
C LYS A 144 5.92 -3.05 17.86
N LEU A 145 4.73 -3.62 17.69
CA LEU A 145 4.53 -4.84 16.91
C LEU A 145 4.81 -4.59 15.42
N GLU A 146 4.41 -3.44 14.90
CA GLU A 146 4.69 -3.04 13.53
C GLU A 146 6.20 -2.80 13.33
N GLU A 147 6.87 -2.11 14.24
CA GLU A 147 8.34 -1.93 14.22
C GLU A 147 9.09 -3.27 14.32
N ALA A 148 8.66 -4.17 15.21
CA ALA A 148 9.25 -5.51 15.31
C ALA A 148 9.04 -6.33 14.04
N ARG A 149 7.88 -6.19 13.38
CA ARG A 149 7.60 -6.85 12.11
C ARG A 149 8.49 -6.32 11.00
N ASP A 150 8.62 -5.00 10.88
CA ASP A 150 9.47 -4.36 9.88
C ASP A 150 10.94 -4.78 10.07
N PHE A 151 11.42 -4.80 11.31
CA PHE A 151 12.74 -5.33 11.66
C PHE A 151 12.90 -6.80 11.24
N LEU A 152 11.91 -7.66 11.49
CA LEU A 152 11.99 -9.08 11.10
C LEU A 152 12.00 -9.27 9.59
N LEU A 153 11.31 -8.43 8.83
CA LEU A 153 11.33 -8.46 7.37
C LEU A 153 12.70 -8.02 6.85
N GLU A 154 13.23 -6.90 7.33
CA GLU A 154 14.57 -6.41 6.99
C GLU A 154 15.65 -7.44 7.35
N PHE A 155 15.55 -8.05 8.54
CA PHE A 155 16.46 -9.10 8.96
C PHE A 155 16.39 -10.33 8.04
N ASN A 156 15.19 -10.75 7.61
CA ASN A 156 15.03 -11.85 6.67
C ASN A 156 15.67 -11.54 5.31
N ASP A 157 15.46 -10.31 4.81
CA ASP A 157 16.03 -9.87 3.54
C ASP A 157 17.56 -9.81 3.62
N ASN A 158 18.11 -9.35 4.74
CA ASN A 158 19.54 -9.37 5.00
C ASN A 158 20.10 -10.81 5.05
N LEU A 159 19.38 -11.75 5.67
CA LEU A 159 19.78 -13.16 5.70
C LEU A 159 19.75 -13.79 4.30
N ARG A 160 18.74 -13.47 3.48
CA ARG A 160 18.68 -13.91 2.08
C ARG A 160 19.84 -13.35 1.27
N ALA A 161 20.11 -12.05 1.39
CA ALA A 161 21.24 -11.42 0.72
C ALA A 161 22.57 -12.05 1.15
N ALA A 162 22.77 -12.32 2.44
CA ALA A 162 23.95 -12.99 2.95
C ALA A 162 24.10 -14.42 2.41
N ARG A 163 22.99 -15.17 2.33
CA ARG A 163 22.96 -16.51 1.73
C ARG A 163 23.35 -16.46 0.26
N ASP A 164 22.70 -15.59 -0.53
CA ASP A 164 22.93 -15.51 -1.97
C ASP A 164 24.38 -15.06 -2.26
N GLN A 165 24.95 -14.17 -1.43
CA GLN A 165 26.37 -13.81 -1.50
C GLN A 165 27.30 -14.99 -1.18
N PHE A 166 26.97 -15.79 -0.17
CA PHE A 166 27.73 -16.98 0.18
C PHE A 166 27.73 -18.00 -0.98
N GLU A 167 26.55 -18.30 -1.53
CA GLU A 167 26.38 -19.23 -2.65
C GLU A 167 27.10 -18.73 -3.90
N THR A 168 27.08 -17.42 -4.17
CA THR A 168 27.83 -16.81 -5.27
C THR A 168 29.36 -16.96 -5.09
N ARG A 169 29.86 -16.76 -3.86
CA ARG A 169 31.30 -16.82 -3.55
C ARG A 169 31.85 -18.24 -3.58
N THR A 170 31.06 -19.22 -3.14
CA THR A 170 31.52 -20.61 -2.95
C THR A 170 31.05 -21.55 -4.05
N GLY A 171 30.00 -21.19 -4.80
CA GLY A 171 29.34 -22.07 -5.75
C GLY A 171 28.57 -23.22 -5.10
N LEU A 172 28.40 -23.19 -3.77
CA LEU A 172 27.77 -24.23 -2.98
C LEU A 172 26.46 -23.71 -2.40
N ASP A 173 25.40 -24.53 -2.46
CA ASP A 173 24.14 -24.26 -1.77
C ASP A 173 24.38 -24.19 -0.26
N MET A 174 23.84 -23.15 0.38
CA MET A 174 24.01 -22.91 1.81
C MET A 174 23.35 -24.01 2.68
N GLY A 175 22.41 -24.78 2.10
CA GLY A 175 21.83 -25.97 2.72
C GLY A 175 22.74 -27.20 2.74
N SER A 176 23.92 -27.17 2.11
CA SER A 176 24.80 -28.34 1.99
C SER A 176 25.69 -28.58 3.21
N ASP A 177 26.05 -29.86 3.42
CA ASP A 177 26.99 -30.29 4.47
C ASP A 177 28.40 -29.68 4.30
N GLU A 178 28.74 -29.28 3.07
CA GLU A 178 30.02 -28.66 2.73
C GLU A 178 30.00 -27.15 3.02
N ALA A 179 28.90 -26.46 2.72
CA ALA A 179 28.69 -25.06 3.11
C ALA A 179 28.67 -24.88 4.64
N THR A 180 28.10 -25.84 5.37
CA THR A 180 28.07 -25.86 6.83
C THR A 180 29.47 -25.96 7.43
N ARG A 181 30.35 -26.79 6.84
CA ARG A 181 31.76 -26.93 7.26
C ARG A 181 32.56 -25.66 7.01
N ILE A 182 32.38 -25.02 5.84
CA ILE A 182 33.07 -23.77 5.50
C ILE A 182 32.64 -22.66 6.46
N SER A 183 31.33 -22.53 6.71
CA SER A 183 30.78 -21.50 7.60
C SER A 183 31.22 -21.70 9.05
N ARG A 184 31.27 -22.94 9.54
CA ARG A 184 31.73 -23.25 10.91
C ARG A 184 33.22 -22.93 11.09
N ARG A 185 34.03 -23.18 10.06
CA ARG A 185 35.45 -22.81 10.02
C ARG A 185 35.65 -21.28 9.96
N GLU A 186 34.90 -20.57 9.11
CA GLU A 186 34.97 -19.11 8.99
C GLU A 186 34.53 -18.38 10.28
N LEU A 187 33.55 -18.94 11.00
CA LEU A 187 33.07 -18.42 12.28
C LEU A 187 33.93 -18.85 13.48
N GLY A 188 35.00 -19.63 13.28
CA GLY A 188 35.88 -20.11 14.35
C GLY A 188 35.20 -21.08 15.33
N LEU A 189 34.09 -21.70 14.94
CA LEU A 189 33.31 -22.61 15.78
C LEU A 189 33.85 -24.05 15.79
N ASP A 190 34.92 -24.31 15.05
CA ASP A 190 35.62 -25.60 15.01
C ASP A 190 36.76 -25.71 16.07
N GLY A 191 36.91 -24.74 16.97
CA GLY A 191 37.95 -24.74 18.01
C GLY A 191 37.39 -24.66 19.42
N ASN A 192 37.25 -25.83 20.08
CA ASN A 192 37.40 -26.08 21.53
C ASN A 192 36.60 -27.32 21.97
N ASN A 193 37.03 -28.51 21.53
CA ASN A 193 36.60 -29.76 22.16
C ASN A 193 37.75 -30.77 22.23
N ASP A 194 38.98 -30.29 22.36
CA ASP A 194 40.13 -31.13 22.72
C ASP A 194 41.07 -30.31 23.59
N GLU A 195 40.95 -30.45 24.91
CA GLU A 195 42.11 -30.61 25.78
C GLU A 195 41.72 -31.51 26.98
N PRO A 196 42.63 -32.39 27.44
CA PRO A 196 42.36 -33.56 28.28
C PRO A 196 42.08 -33.29 29.76
#